data_AF-A0A7W7Q9L6-F1
#
_entry.id   AF-A0A7W7Q9L6-F1
#
_cell.length_a   1.000
_cell.length_b   1.000
_cell.length_c   1.000
_cell.angle_alpha   90.00
_cell.angle_beta   90.00
_cell.angle_gamma   90.00
#
_symmetry.space_group_name_H-M   'P 1'
#
loop_
_entity.id
_entity.type
_entity.pdbx_description
1 polymer ?
#
loop_
_entity_poly.entity_id
_entity_poly.type
_entity_poly.pdbx_seq_one_letter_code
_entity_poly.pdbx_strand_id
1 'polypeptide(L)'
;MKRIRLVAAGAVACVLAGCTGPAEQQGAPAEPVEVTTLAMDADGWAPGRFAALSESPIHLGAFASWYGRGADGEDFDVVTDTAPPGSAYVAFTGNTGCRVPEGIEVHRDGDDLEVRFTGGTDQEECVRHIGAGVYFAVPEDAVDGVRTVNGDAPRDPAGPGAPVDFVPLGDSGLDPVPPAEFGTDALNVLRTALFTARPDHAEQLSAALDRAVPDGKRTFAFVLSGCAIEGAVLVLGPDHITADGVYPKVPVDCETASHYLATFEVDADDVPNGINVTA
;
A
#
# COMPACT_ATOMS: atom_id res chain seq x y z
N MET A 1 81.58 20.05 45.62
CA MET A 1 80.98 21.20 44.91
C MET A 1 79.46 21.05 44.92
N LYS A 2 78.77 21.72 45.85
CA LYS A 2 77.72 22.74 45.57
C LYS A 2 76.91 22.49 44.28
N ARG A 3 75.64 22.11 44.41
CA ARG A 3 74.49 23.03 44.33
C ARG A 3 73.18 22.35 44.78
N ILE A 4 72.57 22.96 45.79
CA ILE A 4 71.16 22.87 46.20
C ILE A 4 70.30 23.64 45.18
N ARG A 5 69.08 23.17 44.91
CA ARG A 5 67.83 23.89 44.51
C ARG A 5 66.87 22.85 43.90
N LEU A 6 65.54 22.89 44.01
CA LEU A 6 64.56 23.65 44.79
C LEU A 6 63.24 22.88 44.57
N VAL A 7 62.35 22.89 45.56
CA VAL A 7 60.99 22.32 45.50
C VAL A 7 60.14 23.02 44.44
N ALA A 8 59.30 22.26 43.72
CA ALA A 8 58.03 22.75 43.17
C ALA A 8 56.99 21.62 43.20
N ALA A 9 56.13 21.66 44.22
CA ALA A 9 54.89 20.92 44.27
C ALA A 9 53.91 21.56 43.28
N GLY A 10 53.64 20.88 42.16
CA GLY A 10 52.58 21.24 41.22
C GLY A 10 51.33 20.45 41.55
N ALA A 11 50.33 21.12 42.12
CA ALA A 11 48.99 20.61 42.28
C ALA A 11 48.36 20.37 40.90
N VAL A 12 48.08 19.11 40.56
CA VAL A 12 47.19 18.77 39.43
C VAL A 12 45.77 18.91 39.94
N ALA A 13 45.16 20.06 39.63
CA ALA A 13 43.75 20.29 39.82
C ALA A 13 42.96 19.34 38.90
N CYS A 14 42.16 18.45 39.50
CA CYS A 14 41.09 17.74 38.81
C CYS A 14 40.13 18.78 38.20
N VAL A 15 40.22 18.96 36.89
CA VAL A 15 39.23 19.70 36.12
C VAL A 15 37.97 18.85 36.07
N LEU A 16 37.05 19.14 36.99
CA LEU A 16 35.62 18.83 36.91
C LEU A 16 34.98 19.64 35.77
N ALA A 17 35.45 19.47 34.54
CA ALA A 17 34.72 19.91 33.37
C ALA A 17 33.71 18.80 33.04
N GLY A 18 32.55 18.88 33.67
CA GLY A 18 31.37 18.15 33.21
C GLY A 18 31.18 18.45 31.74
N CYS A 19 31.28 17.40 30.92
CA CYS A 19 30.86 17.44 29.54
C CYS A 19 29.34 17.61 29.54
N THR A 20 28.86 18.85 29.61
CA THR A 20 27.53 19.22 29.14
C THR A 20 27.54 19.05 27.63
N GLY A 21 27.41 17.80 27.18
CA GLY A 21 26.83 17.55 25.87
C GLY A 21 25.47 18.25 25.81
N PRO A 22 25.04 18.79 24.67
CA PRO A 22 23.68 19.26 24.52
C PRO A 22 22.77 18.12 24.98
N ALA A 23 21.96 18.38 26.00
CA ALA A 23 20.95 17.44 26.44
C ALA A 23 20.14 17.09 25.21
N GLU A 24 20.26 15.83 24.76
CA GLU A 24 19.41 15.27 23.73
C GLU A 24 18.00 15.56 24.21
N GLN A 25 17.34 16.49 23.50
CA GLN A 25 16.05 17.02 23.90
C GLN A 25 15.10 15.84 23.73
N GLN A 26 14.88 15.10 24.82
CA GLN A 26 13.88 14.04 24.86
C GLN A 26 12.58 14.70 24.43
N GLY A 27 12.15 14.39 23.20
CA GLY A 27 10.90 14.87 22.64
C GLY A 27 9.76 14.57 23.60
N ALA A 28 8.67 15.32 23.49
CA ALA A 28 7.46 14.95 24.19
C ALA A 28 7.14 13.47 23.87
N PRO A 29 6.71 12.67 24.86
CA PRO A 29 6.38 11.28 24.60
C PRO A 29 5.29 11.19 23.52
N ALA A 30 5.48 10.30 22.56
CA ALA A 30 4.54 10.07 21.47
C ALA A 30 3.14 9.74 22.02
N GLU A 31 2.12 10.37 21.46
CA GLU A 31 0.73 10.27 21.94
C GLU A 31 0.11 8.95 21.47
N PRO A 32 -0.46 8.11 22.35
CA PRO A 32 -1.14 6.89 21.92
C PRO A 32 -2.38 7.23 21.08
N VAL A 33 -2.59 6.50 19.98
CA VAL A 33 -3.74 6.65 19.09
C VAL A 33 -4.68 5.46 19.30
N GLU A 34 -5.98 5.73 19.41
CA GLU A 34 -6.98 4.65 19.43
C GLU A 34 -7.07 3.98 18.06
N VAL A 35 -7.08 2.65 18.05
CA VAL A 35 -7.02 1.85 16.82
C VAL A 35 -8.11 0.80 16.84
N THR A 36 -8.74 0.60 15.69
CA THR A 36 -9.59 -0.57 15.42
C THR A 36 -8.92 -1.44 14.37
N THR A 37 -8.37 -2.58 14.76
CA THR A 37 -7.83 -3.56 13.80
C THR A 37 -8.99 -4.17 13.01
N LEU A 38 -8.96 -4.00 11.69
CA LEU A 38 -9.99 -4.52 10.78
C LEU A 38 -9.60 -5.90 10.26
N ALA A 39 -8.35 -6.06 9.88
CA ALA A 39 -7.81 -7.35 9.46
C ALA A 39 -6.32 -7.47 9.78
N MET A 40 -5.85 -8.71 9.97
CA MET A 40 -4.44 -8.97 10.26
C MET A 40 -3.94 -10.23 9.56
N ASP A 41 -2.69 -10.18 9.09
CA ASP A 41 -1.93 -11.29 8.54
C ASP A 41 -0.69 -11.46 9.42
N ALA A 42 -0.87 -12.16 10.54
CA ALA A 42 0.14 -12.19 11.59
C ALA A 42 1.39 -12.99 11.21
N ASP A 43 1.25 -14.08 10.45
CA ASP A 43 2.34 -14.92 9.98
C ASP A 43 2.70 -14.66 8.49
N GLY A 44 2.33 -13.47 8.02
CA GLY A 44 2.50 -12.99 6.67
C GLY A 44 3.93 -12.96 6.13
N TRP A 45 4.01 -12.78 4.82
CA TRP A 45 5.22 -12.96 4.03
C TRP A 45 5.68 -11.65 3.37
N ALA A 46 5.25 -10.50 3.91
CA ALA A 46 5.55 -9.21 3.33
C ALA A 46 7.07 -9.03 3.16
N PRO A 47 7.57 -8.75 1.94
CA PRO A 47 9.00 -8.70 1.64
C PRO A 47 9.71 -7.52 2.32
N GLY A 48 8.95 -6.56 2.86
CA GLY A 48 9.49 -5.38 3.53
C GLY A 48 8.41 -4.61 4.25
N ARG A 49 8.81 -3.42 4.73
CA ARG A 49 7.89 -2.46 5.32
C ARG A 49 7.15 -1.71 4.22
N PHE A 50 5.86 -1.54 4.41
CA PHE A 50 4.95 -0.81 3.56
C PHE A 50 3.93 -0.09 4.43
N ALA A 51 3.49 1.09 4.00
CA ALA A 51 2.37 1.80 4.57
C ALA A 51 1.56 2.48 3.46
N ALA A 52 0.24 2.41 3.55
CA ALA A 52 -0.70 3.27 2.84
C ALA A 52 -1.68 3.87 3.84
N LEU A 53 -2.11 5.11 3.57
CA LEU A 53 -3.02 5.88 4.40
C LEU A 53 -4.09 6.50 3.51
N SER A 54 -5.36 6.42 3.94
CA SER A 54 -6.50 6.89 3.15
C SER A 54 -7.66 7.33 4.05
N GLU A 55 -8.40 8.34 3.65
CA GLU A 55 -9.69 8.70 4.27
C GLU A 55 -10.83 7.74 3.85
N SER A 56 -10.58 6.91 2.83
CA SER A 56 -11.52 5.89 2.34
C SER A 56 -10.96 4.48 2.53
N PRO A 57 -11.82 3.44 2.64
CA PRO A 57 -11.36 2.07 2.75
C PRO A 57 -10.32 1.71 1.67
N ILE A 58 -9.26 1.03 2.07
CA ILE A 58 -8.17 0.63 1.18
C ILE A 58 -8.50 -0.73 0.57
N HIS A 59 -8.38 -0.86 -0.74
CA HIS A 59 -8.48 -2.15 -1.44
C HIS A 59 -7.20 -2.95 -1.23
N LEU A 60 -7.15 -3.79 -0.20
CA LEU A 60 -5.94 -4.56 0.16
C LEU A 60 -5.42 -5.44 -0.99
N GLY A 61 -6.31 -5.92 -1.86
CA GLY A 61 -5.95 -6.66 -3.07
C GLY A 61 -5.02 -5.87 -4.00
N ALA A 62 -5.16 -4.54 -4.08
CA ALA A 62 -4.29 -3.69 -4.90
C ALA A 62 -2.81 -3.76 -4.49
N PHE A 63 -2.51 -4.25 -3.29
CA PHE A 63 -1.18 -4.35 -2.70
C PHE A 63 -0.70 -5.80 -2.51
N ALA A 64 -1.34 -6.79 -3.14
CA ALA A 64 -1.06 -8.21 -2.91
C ALA A 64 0.44 -8.55 -2.96
N SER A 65 1.16 -8.07 -3.98
CA SER A 65 2.62 -8.26 -4.09
C SER A 65 3.42 -7.66 -2.94
N TRP A 66 2.97 -6.55 -2.35
CA TRP A 66 3.65 -5.88 -1.23
C TRP A 66 3.39 -6.55 0.12
N TYR A 67 2.31 -7.33 0.22
CA TYR A 67 2.07 -8.26 1.33
C TYR A 67 2.75 -9.62 1.12
N GLY A 68 3.44 -9.83 -0.01
CA GLY A 68 4.05 -11.11 -0.36
C GLY A 68 3.02 -12.20 -0.70
N ARG A 69 1.82 -11.79 -1.12
CA ARG A 69 0.66 -12.67 -1.37
C ARG A 69 0.50 -13.05 -2.84
N GLY A 70 -0.21 -14.16 -3.06
CA GLY A 70 -0.85 -14.50 -4.34
C GLY A 70 -2.04 -13.58 -4.64
N ALA A 71 -2.57 -13.68 -5.87
CA ALA A 71 -3.66 -12.86 -6.41
C ALA A 71 -4.95 -12.85 -5.59
N ASP A 72 -5.12 -13.87 -4.75
CA ASP A 72 -6.39 -14.37 -4.26
C ASP A 72 -6.95 -13.58 -3.08
N GLY A 73 -6.16 -12.75 -2.39
CA GLY A 73 -6.66 -11.77 -1.42
C GLY A 73 -7.33 -12.34 -0.15
N GLU A 74 -7.56 -13.66 -0.05
CA GLU A 74 -8.40 -14.29 0.99
C GLU A 74 -7.73 -14.48 2.36
N ASP A 75 -6.44 -14.18 2.53
CA ASP A 75 -5.70 -14.61 3.73
C ASP A 75 -5.66 -13.58 4.88
N PHE A 76 -6.36 -12.45 4.79
CA PHE A 76 -6.38 -11.51 5.91
C PHE A 76 -7.42 -12.00 6.89
N ASP A 77 -7.01 -12.38 8.10
CA ASP A 77 -7.96 -12.73 9.15
C ASP A 77 -8.75 -11.47 9.48
N VAL A 78 -10.00 -11.42 8.98
CA VAL A 78 -10.91 -10.31 9.25
C VAL A 78 -11.25 -10.36 10.74
N VAL A 79 -10.76 -9.36 11.46
CA VAL A 79 -11.03 -9.16 12.89
C VAL A 79 -12.40 -8.50 13.05
N THR A 80 -12.68 -7.48 12.24
CA THR A 80 -13.99 -6.85 12.11
C THR A 80 -14.18 -6.24 10.72
N ASP A 81 -15.42 -6.24 10.25
CA ASP A 81 -15.83 -5.73 8.93
C ASP A 81 -16.14 -4.23 8.92
N THR A 82 -16.22 -3.59 10.09
CA THR A 82 -16.75 -2.22 10.22
C THR A 82 -15.80 -1.31 11.00
N ALA A 83 -15.32 -0.25 10.34
CA ALA A 83 -14.62 0.84 11.02
C ALA A 83 -15.62 1.83 11.67
N PRO A 84 -15.24 2.49 12.78
CA PRO A 84 -16.04 3.59 13.34
C PRO A 84 -16.25 4.73 12.32
N PRO A 85 -17.38 5.46 12.37
CA PRO A 85 -17.58 6.66 11.55
C PRO A 85 -16.50 7.72 11.84
N GLY A 86 -16.04 8.43 10.80
CA GLY A 86 -14.98 9.44 10.94
C GLY A 86 -13.59 8.83 11.14
N SER A 87 -13.34 7.67 10.53
CA SER A 87 -12.04 7.00 10.57
C SER A 87 -11.29 7.16 9.27
N ALA A 88 -9.98 7.33 9.38
CA ALA A 88 -9.03 7.04 8.32
C ALA A 88 -8.55 5.59 8.40
N TYR A 89 -8.06 5.08 7.28
CA TYR A 89 -7.66 3.70 7.07
C TYR A 89 -6.17 3.62 6.81
N VAL A 90 -5.50 2.70 7.49
CA VAL A 90 -4.07 2.45 7.34
C VAL A 90 -3.87 0.98 7.00
N ALA A 91 -3.09 0.73 5.94
CA ALA A 91 -2.63 -0.59 5.56
C ALA A 91 -1.11 -0.61 5.80
N PHE A 92 -0.61 -1.51 6.64
CA PHE A 92 0.79 -1.53 7.07
C PHE A 92 1.38 -2.93 7.03
N THR A 93 2.66 -3.04 6.68
CA THR A 93 3.46 -4.25 6.89
C THR A 93 4.73 -3.94 7.65
N GLY A 94 5.23 -4.93 8.39
CA GLY A 94 6.49 -4.82 9.10
C GLY A 94 7.08 -6.16 9.47
N ASN A 95 8.38 -6.13 9.78
CA ASN A 95 9.11 -7.32 10.17
C ASN A 95 9.05 -7.50 11.68
N THR A 96 8.56 -8.65 12.14
CA THR A 96 8.42 -9.00 13.56
C THR A 96 9.49 -9.98 14.04
N GLY A 97 10.56 -10.15 13.26
CA GLY A 97 11.59 -11.13 13.50
C GLY A 97 11.01 -12.53 13.33
N CYS A 98 10.94 -13.28 14.42
CA CYS A 98 10.41 -14.64 14.45
C CYS A 98 9.14 -14.75 15.30
N ARG A 99 8.55 -13.61 15.65
CA ARG A 99 7.33 -13.55 16.43
C ARG A 99 6.12 -13.42 15.53
N VAL A 100 5.12 -14.27 15.72
CA VAL A 100 3.78 -14.06 15.17
C VAL A 100 3.05 -13.11 16.12
N PRO A 101 2.84 -11.82 15.78
CA PRO A 101 2.17 -10.86 16.65
C PRO A 101 0.68 -11.16 16.84
N GLU A 102 0.10 -10.62 17.90
CA GLU A 102 -1.34 -10.77 18.21
C GLU A 102 -2.12 -9.45 18.05
N GLY A 103 -1.42 -8.33 17.89
CA GLY A 103 -2.04 -7.04 17.73
C GLY A 103 -1.05 -5.95 17.34
N ILE A 104 -1.52 -4.71 17.44
CA ILE A 104 -0.74 -3.50 17.17
C ILE A 104 -0.99 -2.42 18.22
N GLU A 105 0.02 -1.57 18.40
CA GLU A 105 -0.06 -0.29 19.06
C GLU A 105 0.31 0.80 18.06
N VAL A 106 -0.39 1.94 18.12
CA VAL A 106 -0.12 3.08 17.26
C VAL A 106 0.11 4.31 18.12
N HIS A 107 1.17 5.04 17.82
CA HIS A 107 1.50 6.30 18.44
C HIS A 107 1.68 7.38 17.40
N ARG A 108 1.42 8.63 17.78
CA ARG A 108 1.71 9.80 16.96
C ARG A 108 2.91 10.53 17.54
N ASP A 109 3.92 10.73 16.70
CA ASP A 109 5.08 11.59 16.98
C ASP A 109 5.15 12.70 15.93
N GLY A 110 4.55 13.85 16.24
CA GLY A 110 4.50 14.98 15.30
C GLY A 110 3.73 14.67 14.02
N ASP A 111 4.45 14.62 12.89
CA ASP A 111 3.94 14.25 11.56
C ASP A 111 4.21 12.77 11.19
N ASP A 112 4.68 11.94 12.12
CA ASP A 112 4.82 10.49 11.95
C ASP A 112 3.76 9.71 12.74
N LEU A 113 3.24 8.66 12.11
CA LEU A 113 2.42 7.64 12.75
C LEU A 113 3.28 6.39 13.00
N GLU A 114 3.65 6.15 14.24
CA GLU A 114 4.43 4.98 14.63
C GLU A 114 3.52 3.76 14.85
N VAL A 115 3.69 2.71 14.04
CA VAL A 115 2.96 1.45 14.15
C VAL A 115 3.89 0.36 14.67
N ARG A 116 3.51 -0.29 15.77
CA ARG A 116 4.28 -1.40 16.37
C ARG A 116 3.41 -2.63 16.50
N PHE A 117 3.91 -3.76 16.02
CA PHE A 117 3.32 -5.06 16.32
C PHE A 117 3.57 -5.43 17.78
N THR A 118 2.54 -5.95 18.46
CA THR A 118 2.57 -6.28 19.88
C THR A 118 2.05 -7.69 20.16
N GLY A 119 2.29 -8.16 21.39
CA GLY A 119 1.93 -9.50 21.83
C GLY A 119 2.64 -10.59 21.02
N GLY A 120 2.05 -11.78 20.99
CA GLY A 120 2.48 -12.86 20.11
C GLY A 120 3.42 -13.91 20.69
N THR A 121 3.67 -14.94 19.89
CA THR A 121 4.51 -16.09 20.24
C THR A 121 5.74 -16.15 19.34
N ASP A 122 6.91 -16.35 19.95
CA ASP A 122 8.16 -16.59 19.23
C ASP A 122 8.16 -18.00 18.65
N GLN A 123 8.42 -18.11 17.34
CA GLN A 123 8.59 -19.38 16.67
C GLN A 123 10.00 -19.93 16.93
N GLU A 124 10.10 -21.14 17.49
CA GLU A 124 11.38 -21.78 17.80
C GLU A 124 12.22 -22.03 16.54
N GLU A 125 11.57 -22.38 15.43
CA GLU A 125 12.21 -22.62 14.14
C GLU A 125 11.73 -21.60 13.10
N CYS A 126 12.48 -20.51 13.04
CA CYS A 126 12.22 -19.41 12.12
C CYS A 126 13.11 -19.55 10.88
N VAL A 127 12.59 -20.21 9.85
CA VAL A 127 13.30 -20.39 8.58
C VAL A 127 13.53 -19.07 7.84
N ARG A 128 12.75 -18.04 8.16
CA ARG A 128 12.92 -16.65 7.74
C ARG A 128 12.16 -15.70 8.66
N HIS A 129 12.43 -14.41 8.51
CA HIS A 129 11.65 -13.38 9.18
C HIS A 129 10.16 -13.39 8.78
N ILE A 130 9.30 -13.09 9.74
CA ILE A 130 7.86 -12.90 9.56
C ILE A 130 7.60 -11.45 9.13
N GLY A 131 6.92 -11.29 8.01
CA GLY A 131 6.52 -10.00 7.44
C GLY A 131 5.03 -9.81 7.65
N ALA A 132 4.64 -9.50 8.90
CA ALA A 132 3.25 -9.36 9.28
C ALA A 132 2.59 -8.17 8.55
N GLY A 133 1.33 -8.35 8.17
CA GLY A 133 0.46 -7.31 7.59
C GLY A 133 -0.68 -6.96 8.53
N VAL A 134 -1.13 -5.70 8.51
CA VAL A 134 -2.30 -5.26 9.26
C VAL A 134 -3.05 -4.19 8.48
N TYR A 135 -4.37 -4.24 8.59
CA TYR A 135 -5.29 -3.22 8.09
C TYR A 135 -6.13 -2.73 9.26
N PHE A 136 -6.10 -1.44 9.52
CA PHE A 136 -6.75 -0.87 10.69
C PHE A 136 -7.31 0.53 10.44
N ALA A 137 -8.23 0.94 11.30
CA ALA A 137 -8.83 2.26 11.31
C ALA A 137 -8.33 3.06 12.52
N VAL A 138 -8.15 4.37 12.31
CA VAL A 138 -7.83 5.37 13.32
C VAL A 138 -8.75 6.59 13.15
N PRO A 139 -8.99 7.39 14.20
CA PRO A 139 -9.70 8.66 14.05
C PRO A 139 -9.08 9.56 12.96
N GLU A 140 -9.91 10.24 12.16
CA GLU A 140 -9.42 11.13 11.09
C GLU A 140 -8.49 12.25 11.60
N ASP A 141 -8.77 12.79 12.78
CA ASP A 141 -7.92 13.81 13.41
C ASP A 141 -6.55 13.28 13.83
N ALA A 142 -6.45 11.98 14.12
CA ALA A 142 -5.18 11.33 14.44
C ALA A 142 -4.23 11.30 13.24
N VAL A 143 -4.73 11.42 12.00
CA VAL A 143 -3.91 11.42 10.78
C VAL A 143 -3.80 12.80 10.11
N ASP A 144 -4.49 13.82 10.61
CA ASP A 144 -4.39 15.18 10.06
C ASP A 144 -2.94 15.69 10.13
N GLY A 145 -2.35 16.02 8.99
CA GLY A 145 -0.97 16.48 8.89
C GLY A 145 0.11 15.40 9.04
N VAL A 146 -0.26 14.12 9.11
CA VAL A 146 0.70 13.00 9.03
C VAL A 146 1.33 12.96 7.64
N ARG A 147 2.66 12.81 7.62
CA ARG A 147 3.48 12.73 6.41
C ARG A 147 4.20 11.40 6.25
N THR A 148 4.43 10.71 7.36
CA THR A 148 5.13 9.44 7.39
C THR A 148 4.42 8.44 8.28
N VAL A 149 4.64 7.16 7.99
CA VAL A 149 4.26 6.04 8.86
C VAL A 149 5.55 5.26 9.14
N ASN A 150 5.95 5.21 10.42
CA ASN A 150 7.25 4.71 10.86
C ASN A 150 8.46 5.36 10.14
N GLY A 151 8.35 6.62 9.72
CA GLY A 151 9.41 7.37 9.03
C GLY A 151 9.47 7.20 7.50
N ASP A 152 8.60 6.37 6.91
CA ASP A 152 8.46 6.25 5.46
C ASP A 152 7.23 7.03 4.97
N ALA A 153 7.31 7.68 3.82
CA ALA A 153 6.14 8.31 3.21
C ALA A 153 5.09 7.24 2.84
N PRO A 154 3.81 7.40 3.19
CA PRO A 154 2.76 6.49 2.77
C PRO A 154 2.71 6.42 1.25
N ARG A 155 2.47 5.22 0.73
CA ARG A 155 2.21 5.00 -0.69
C ARG A 155 0.77 5.36 -1.01
N ASP A 156 0.50 5.47 -2.30
CA ASP A 156 -0.85 5.70 -2.80
C ASP A 156 -1.78 4.55 -2.37
N PRO A 157 -2.88 4.83 -1.65
CA PRO A 157 -3.84 3.82 -1.22
C PRO A 157 -4.62 3.17 -2.38
N ALA A 158 -4.54 3.69 -3.60
CA ALA A 158 -5.11 3.07 -4.80
C ALA A 158 -4.27 1.89 -5.34
N GLY A 159 -3.06 1.68 -4.82
CA GLY A 159 -2.13 0.65 -5.30
C GLY A 159 -1.02 1.21 -6.19
N PRO A 160 -0.14 0.35 -6.73
CA PRO A 160 0.98 0.78 -7.59
C PRO A 160 0.51 1.28 -8.96
N GLY A 161 -0.70 0.94 -9.39
CA GLY A 161 -1.28 1.41 -10.66
C GLY A 161 -2.23 2.57 -10.44
N ALA A 162 -1.87 3.74 -10.98
CA ALA A 162 -2.77 4.89 -11.03
C ALA A 162 -3.85 4.65 -12.10
N PRO A 163 -5.15 4.71 -11.75
CA PRO A 163 -6.21 4.66 -12.75
C PRO A 163 -6.18 5.92 -13.61
N VAL A 164 -6.25 5.75 -14.94
CA VAL A 164 -6.16 6.87 -15.89
C VAL A 164 -7.50 7.14 -16.58
N ASP A 165 -8.15 6.09 -17.09
CA ASP A 165 -9.50 6.18 -17.64
C ASP A 165 -10.39 5.10 -17.05
N PHE A 166 -11.65 5.45 -16.85
CA PHE A 166 -12.72 4.53 -16.48
C PHE A 166 -13.96 4.84 -17.32
N VAL A 167 -14.14 4.08 -18.40
CA VAL A 167 -15.17 4.35 -19.41
C VAL A 167 -16.31 3.33 -19.25
N PRO A 168 -17.54 3.76 -18.91
CA PRO A 168 -18.69 2.86 -18.89
C PRO A 168 -19.00 2.41 -20.32
N LEU A 169 -19.20 1.10 -20.48
CA LEU A 169 -19.54 0.45 -21.75
C LEU A 169 -20.98 -0.08 -21.76
N GLY A 170 -21.72 0.02 -20.65
CA GLY A 170 -23.11 -0.43 -20.54
C GLY A 170 -23.29 -1.96 -20.41
N ASP A 171 -24.54 -2.40 -20.45
CA ASP A 171 -24.98 -3.61 -19.73
C ASP A 171 -25.14 -4.89 -20.57
N SER A 172 -24.77 -4.89 -21.85
CA SER A 172 -25.01 -6.09 -22.68
C SER A 172 -24.09 -6.22 -23.90
N GLY A 173 -23.85 -7.46 -24.33
CA GLY A 173 -23.26 -7.74 -25.64
C GLY A 173 -21.76 -7.44 -25.74
N LEU A 174 -21.00 -7.74 -24.69
CA LEU A 174 -19.54 -7.78 -24.77
C LEU A 174 -19.06 -9.18 -24.45
N ASP A 175 -18.50 -9.87 -25.45
CA ASP A 175 -17.80 -11.13 -25.22
C ASP A 175 -16.57 -10.87 -24.35
N PRO A 176 -16.08 -11.86 -23.57
CA PRO A 176 -14.86 -11.70 -22.80
C PRO A 176 -13.70 -11.23 -23.68
N VAL A 177 -13.15 -10.05 -23.36
CA VAL A 177 -12.01 -9.46 -24.06
C VAL A 177 -10.78 -9.63 -23.17
N PRO A 178 -9.68 -10.23 -23.66
CA PRO A 178 -8.48 -10.34 -22.86
C PRO A 178 -7.91 -8.94 -22.58
N PRO A 179 -7.31 -8.72 -21.40
CA PRO A 179 -6.65 -7.47 -21.09
C PRO A 179 -5.41 -7.30 -21.96
N ALA A 180 -4.89 -6.08 -21.97
CA ALA A 180 -3.77 -5.73 -22.83
C ALA A 180 -2.80 -4.76 -22.18
N GLU A 181 -1.52 -4.95 -22.46
CA GLU A 181 -0.50 -3.92 -22.25
C GLU A 181 -0.38 -3.03 -23.49
N PHE A 182 -0.21 -1.73 -23.29
CA PHE A 182 -0.05 -0.78 -24.38
C PHE A 182 1.23 -1.05 -25.17
N GLY A 183 1.17 -0.85 -26.49
CA GLY A 183 2.29 -1.13 -27.38
C GLY A 183 2.48 -2.60 -27.75
N THR A 184 1.61 -3.50 -27.27
CA THR A 184 1.61 -4.92 -27.64
C THR A 184 0.51 -5.25 -28.66
N ASP A 185 0.61 -6.41 -29.32
CA ASP A 185 -0.44 -6.91 -30.23
C ASP A 185 -1.78 -7.15 -29.50
N ALA A 186 -1.75 -7.46 -28.21
CA ALA A 186 -2.95 -7.65 -27.40
C ALA A 186 -3.82 -6.38 -27.36
N LEU A 187 -3.20 -5.18 -27.37
CA LEU A 187 -3.94 -3.92 -27.41
C LEU A 187 -4.78 -3.80 -28.69
N ASN A 188 -4.26 -4.25 -29.83
CA ASN A 188 -5.00 -4.22 -31.09
C ASN A 188 -6.18 -5.18 -31.09
N VAL A 189 -6.04 -6.34 -30.43
CA VAL A 189 -7.14 -7.31 -30.23
C VAL A 189 -8.23 -6.69 -29.35
N LEU A 190 -7.86 -6.14 -28.19
CA LEU A 190 -8.79 -5.47 -27.28
C LEU A 190 -9.49 -4.29 -27.96
N ARG A 191 -8.74 -3.43 -28.67
CA ARG A 191 -9.29 -2.31 -29.45
C ARG A 191 -10.33 -2.81 -30.46
N THR A 192 -9.98 -3.80 -31.28
CA THR A 192 -10.89 -4.33 -32.31
C THR A 192 -12.18 -4.87 -31.69
N ALA A 193 -12.08 -5.62 -30.59
CA ALA A 193 -13.24 -6.17 -29.90
C ALA A 193 -14.15 -5.05 -29.36
N LEU A 194 -13.58 -4.07 -28.66
CA LEU A 194 -14.33 -2.96 -28.07
C LEU A 194 -15.01 -2.08 -29.12
N PHE A 195 -14.29 -1.67 -30.18
CA PHE A 195 -14.89 -0.83 -31.23
C PHE A 195 -15.96 -1.57 -32.06
N THR A 196 -15.84 -2.90 -32.18
CA THR A 196 -16.88 -3.72 -32.85
C THR A 196 -18.12 -3.82 -31.97
N ALA A 197 -17.94 -4.05 -30.67
CA ALA A 197 -19.04 -4.23 -29.73
C ALA A 197 -19.70 -2.91 -29.28
N ARG A 198 -18.97 -1.79 -29.31
CA ARG A 198 -19.36 -0.47 -28.81
C ARG A 198 -19.01 0.67 -29.77
N PRO A 199 -19.57 0.69 -30.99
CA PRO A 199 -19.31 1.75 -31.95
C PRO A 199 -19.82 3.12 -31.47
N ASP A 200 -20.81 3.14 -30.58
CA ASP A 200 -21.37 4.33 -29.93
C ASP A 200 -20.43 4.96 -28.90
N HIS A 201 -19.36 4.28 -28.49
CA HIS A 201 -18.34 4.80 -27.57
C HIS A 201 -16.98 5.03 -28.27
N ALA A 202 -16.96 5.02 -29.60
CA ALA A 202 -15.71 5.09 -30.38
C ALA A 202 -14.80 6.28 -30.02
N GLU A 203 -15.36 7.46 -29.74
CA GLU A 203 -14.56 8.64 -29.35
C GLU A 203 -13.86 8.44 -28.00
N GLN A 204 -14.60 7.95 -27.00
CA GLN A 204 -14.09 7.69 -25.65
C GLN A 204 -13.06 6.55 -25.66
N LEU A 205 -13.34 5.48 -26.40
CA LEU A 205 -12.42 4.36 -26.60
C LEU A 205 -11.13 4.79 -27.29
N SER A 206 -11.22 5.67 -28.30
CA SER A 206 -10.03 6.21 -28.97
C SER A 206 -9.20 7.04 -27.99
N ALA A 207 -9.86 7.93 -27.23
CA ALA A 207 -9.19 8.77 -26.25
C ALA A 207 -8.44 7.97 -25.17
N ALA A 208 -9.01 6.85 -24.71
CA ALA A 208 -8.39 5.98 -23.72
C ALA A 208 -7.29 5.08 -24.31
N LEU A 209 -7.51 4.46 -25.48
CA LEU A 209 -6.64 3.41 -26.01
C LEU A 209 -5.55 3.91 -26.96
N ASP A 210 -5.66 5.13 -27.49
CA ASP A 210 -4.67 5.70 -28.42
C ASP A 210 -3.69 6.66 -27.72
N ARG A 211 -3.75 6.76 -26.40
CA ARG A 211 -2.81 7.54 -25.60
C ARG A 211 -1.40 6.97 -25.72
N ALA A 212 -0.40 7.87 -25.77
CA ALA A 212 1.00 7.49 -25.68
C ALA A 212 1.33 7.06 -24.25
N VAL A 213 2.10 5.97 -24.11
CA VAL A 213 2.63 5.52 -22.83
C VAL A 213 3.68 6.54 -22.34
N PRO A 214 3.54 7.10 -21.14
CA PRO A 214 4.55 8.01 -20.59
C PRO A 214 5.91 7.34 -20.39
N ASP A 215 7.00 8.11 -20.52
CA ASP A 215 8.36 7.62 -20.27
C ASP A 215 8.50 7.06 -18.84
N GLY A 216 9.07 5.87 -18.71
CA GLY A 216 9.28 5.20 -17.42
C GLY A 216 8.03 4.52 -16.84
N LYS A 217 6.89 4.54 -17.55
CA LYS A 217 5.65 3.87 -17.14
C LYS A 217 5.34 2.67 -18.02
N ARG A 218 4.53 1.76 -17.50
CA ARG A 218 3.80 0.74 -18.26
C ARG A 218 2.32 1.02 -18.14
N THR A 219 1.58 0.83 -19.23
CA THR A 219 0.13 1.10 -19.27
C THR A 219 -0.63 -0.16 -19.62
N PHE A 220 -1.69 -0.44 -18.87
CA PHE A 220 -2.52 -1.63 -19.02
C PHE A 220 -3.99 -1.26 -19.22
N ALA A 221 -4.73 -2.06 -19.96
CA ALA A 221 -6.16 -1.94 -20.19
C ALA A 221 -6.89 -3.23 -19.81
N PHE A 222 -7.97 -3.08 -19.05
CA PHE A 222 -8.83 -4.18 -18.60
C PHE A 222 -10.28 -3.86 -18.92
N VAL A 223 -11.05 -4.90 -19.23
CA VAL A 223 -12.51 -4.82 -19.33
C VAL A 223 -13.09 -5.46 -18.09
N LEU A 224 -13.65 -4.64 -17.21
CA LEU A 224 -14.26 -5.08 -15.96
C LEU A 224 -15.76 -5.24 -16.13
N SER A 225 -16.33 -6.19 -15.41
CA SER A 225 -17.77 -6.48 -15.42
C SER A 225 -18.27 -6.62 -14.00
N GLY A 226 -19.33 -5.88 -13.64
CA GLY A 226 -19.91 -5.97 -12.31
C GLY A 226 -21.13 -5.09 -12.11
N CYS A 227 -21.77 -5.26 -10.95
CA CYS A 227 -22.91 -4.44 -10.56
C CYS A 227 -22.43 -3.14 -9.93
N ALA A 228 -22.72 -2.01 -10.58
CA ALA A 228 -22.43 -0.67 -10.06
C ALA A 228 -20.95 -0.45 -9.69
N ILE A 229 -20.02 -0.87 -10.54
CA ILE A 229 -18.59 -0.54 -10.36
C ILE A 229 -18.43 0.99 -10.47
N GLU A 230 -17.89 1.63 -9.43
CA GLU A 230 -17.67 3.08 -9.34
C GLU A 230 -16.25 3.49 -9.78
N GLY A 231 -15.34 2.53 -9.86
CA GLY A 231 -13.96 2.73 -10.29
C GLY A 231 -13.21 1.42 -10.39
N ALA A 232 -11.90 1.47 -10.52
CA ALA A 232 -11.09 0.28 -10.63
C ALA A 232 -9.72 0.46 -9.99
N VAL A 233 -9.13 -0.65 -9.54
CA VAL A 233 -7.77 -0.70 -8.99
C VAL A 233 -6.95 -1.72 -9.76
N LEU A 234 -5.67 -1.42 -9.96
CA LEU A 234 -4.72 -2.38 -10.51
C LEU A 234 -4.24 -3.31 -9.40
N VAL A 235 -4.31 -4.60 -9.64
CA VAL A 235 -3.80 -5.63 -8.73
C VAL A 235 -2.51 -6.18 -9.31
N LEU A 236 -1.41 -5.87 -8.64
CA LEU A 236 -0.08 -6.38 -9.01
C LEU A 236 0.28 -7.55 -8.11
N GLY A 237 0.32 -8.74 -8.70
CA GLY A 237 0.83 -9.96 -8.08
C GLY A 237 2.29 -10.24 -8.43
N PRO A 238 2.88 -11.32 -7.87
CA PRO A 238 4.28 -11.68 -8.12
C PRO A 238 4.54 -12.13 -9.58
N ASP A 239 3.54 -12.73 -10.23
CA ASP A 239 3.65 -13.31 -11.58
C ASP A 239 2.50 -12.94 -12.53
N HIS A 240 1.57 -12.11 -12.07
CA HIS A 240 0.42 -11.65 -12.85
C HIS A 240 0.02 -10.21 -12.51
N ILE A 241 -0.66 -9.55 -13.45
CA ILE A 241 -1.36 -8.28 -13.27
C ILE A 241 -2.82 -8.52 -13.62
N THR A 242 -3.71 -8.12 -12.73
CA THR A 242 -5.15 -8.05 -12.98
C THR A 242 -5.70 -6.68 -12.56
N ALA A 243 -7.00 -6.47 -12.71
CA ALA A 243 -7.69 -5.31 -12.19
C ALA A 243 -8.98 -5.75 -11.50
N ASP A 244 -9.35 -5.04 -10.44
CA ASP A 244 -10.59 -5.29 -9.70
C ASP A 244 -11.48 -4.04 -9.70
N GLY A 245 -12.78 -4.28 -9.59
CA GLY A 245 -13.79 -3.23 -9.47
C GLY A 245 -13.77 -2.61 -8.07
N VAL A 246 -13.90 -1.29 -8.02
CA VAL A 246 -14.25 -0.57 -6.79
C VAL A 246 -15.77 -0.49 -6.72
N TYR A 247 -16.34 -1.04 -5.65
CA TYR A 247 -17.78 -1.14 -5.47
C TYR A 247 -18.29 -0.15 -4.39
N PRO A 248 -19.54 0.31 -4.50
CA PRO A 248 -20.16 1.14 -3.47
C PRO A 248 -20.20 0.39 -2.13
N LYS A 249 -20.17 1.16 -1.04
CA LYS A 249 -20.27 0.61 0.33
C LYS A 249 -21.56 -0.19 0.57
N VAL A 250 -22.62 0.14 -0.16
CA VAL A 250 -23.90 -0.57 -0.12
C VAL A 250 -23.95 -1.49 -1.33
N PRO A 251 -24.04 -2.82 -1.15
CA PRO A 251 -24.15 -3.75 -2.25
C PRO A 251 -25.34 -3.39 -3.15
N VAL A 252 -25.11 -3.37 -4.46
CA VAL A 252 -26.14 -3.13 -5.46
C VAL A 252 -26.42 -4.44 -6.19
N ASP A 253 -27.63 -4.95 -6.05
CA ASP A 253 -28.10 -6.07 -6.87
C ASP A 253 -28.43 -5.56 -8.27
N CYS A 254 -27.87 -6.21 -9.30
CA CYS A 254 -28.22 -5.94 -10.69
C CYS A 254 -28.59 -7.24 -11.41
N GLU A 255 -29.62 -7.20 -12.25
CA GLU A 255 -30.02 -8.37 -13.07
C GLU A 255 -29.02 -8.66 -14.19
N THR A 256 -28.24 -7.66 -14.61
CA THR A 256 -27.21 -7.79 -15.64
C THR A 256 -26.03 -6.89 -15.32
N ALA A 257 -24.82 -7.44 -15.41
CA ALA A 257 -23.59 -6.70 -15.13
C ALA A 257 -23.35 -5.61 -16.19
N SER A 258 -22.91 -4.45 -15.74
CA SER A 258 -22.38 -3.40 -16.60
C SER A 258 -20.91 -3.69 -16.92
N HIS A 259 -20.47 -3.32 -18.12
CA HIS A 259 -19.08 -3.42 -18.54
C HIS A 259 -18.38 -2.06 -18.47
N TYR A 260 -17.09 -2.06 -18.17
CA TYR A 260 -16.26 -0.86 -18.07
C TYR A 260 -14.89 -1.12 -18.68
N LEU A 261 -14.34 -0.15 -19.41
CA LEU A 261 -12.92 -0.14 -19.75
C LEU A 261 -12.17 0.64 -18.66
N ALA A 262 -11.21 0.01 -18.02
CA ALA A 262 -10.28 0.64 -17.10
C ALA A 262 -8.87 0.65 -17.69
N THR A 263 -8.17 1.78 -17.63
CA THR A 263 -6.76 1.89 -17.97
C THR A 263 -5.95 2.32 -16.76
N PHE A 264 -4.72 1.79 -16.65
CA PHE A 264 -3.84 2.05 -15.51
C PHE A 264 -2.43 2.35 -15.99
N GLU A 265 -1.75 3.26 -15.28
CA GLU A 265 -0.33 3.53 -15.42
C GLU A 265 0.40 3.12 -14.14
N VAL A 266 1.51 2.39 -14.29
CA VAL A 266 2.36 1.94 -13.18
C VAL A 266 3.82 2.20 -13.52
N ASP A 267 4.65 2.51 -12.52
CA ASP A 267 6.09 2.64 -12.71
C ASP A 267 6.67 1.34 -13.28
N ALA A 268 7.45 1.46 -14.36
CA ALA A 268 7.99 0.28 -15.04
C ALA A 268 8.88 -0.58 -14.12
N ASP A 269 9.56 0.07 -13.16
CA ASP A 269 10.41 -0.59 -12.16
C ASP A 269 9.61 -1.38 -11.12
N ASP A 270 8.34 -1.03 -10.91
CA ASP A 270 7.45 -1.73 -9.97
C ASP A 270 6.84 -2.98 -10.62
N VAL A 271 6.85 -3.10 -11.94
CA VAL A 271 6.25 -4.25 -12.64
C VAL A 271 7.31 -5.29 -13.01
N PRO A 272 7.20 -6.53 -12.51
CA PRO A 272 8.08 -7.62 -12.91
C PRO A 272 8.16 -7.82 -14.44
N ASN A 273 9.37 -8.12 -14.91
CA ASN A 273 9.59 -8.48 -16.32
C ASN A 273 8.94 -9.83 -16.63
N GLY A 274 8.26 -9.93 -17.78
CA GLY A 274 7.62 -11.17 -18.22
C GLY A 274 6.37 -11.56 -17.43
N ILE A 275 5.78 -10.61 -16.71
CA ILE A 275 4.53 -10.80 -15.98
C ILE A 275 3.36 -11.11 -16.91
N ASN A 276 2.44 -11.96 -16.46
CA ASN A 276 1.23 -12.30 -17.22
C ASN A 276 0.14 -11.25 -16.96
N VAL A 277 -0.48 -10.72 -18.02
CA VAL A 277 -1.65 -9.85 -17.87
C VAL A 277 -2.91 -10.71 -17.97
N THR A 278 -3.71 -10.76 -16.91
CA THR A 278 -4.88 -11.66 -16.78
C THR A 278 -6.14 -10.87 -16.45
N ALA A 279 -7.28 -11.34 -16.96
CA ALA A 279 -8.59 -10.74 -16.68
C ALA A 279 -9.02 -11.05 -15.24
#